data_AF-A0A959RVN9-F1
#
_entry.id   AF-A0A959RVN9-F1
#
_cell.length_a   1.000
_cell.length_b   1.000
_cell.length_c   1.000
_cell.angle_alpha   90.00
_cell.angle_beta   90.00
_cell.angle_gamma   90.00
#
_symmetry.space_group_name_H-M   'P 1'
#
loop_
_entity.id
_entity.type
_entity.pdbx_description
1 polymer ?
#
loop_
_entity_poly.entity_id
_entity_poly.type
_entity_poly.pdbx_seq_one_letter_code
_entity_poly.pdbx_strand_id
1 'polypeptide(L)'
;MKYYSTNNKNYKVSFKEAILKGLADDKGLFMPETIIPLSKAILNNLQNLSFQEIAFEISKNFIEDEIPTNDLITIIESSVSFEAPVVKLSHQLNILELFHGPTLAFKDFGARFMARTMEYFLKDSNHELTILVATSGDTGSAVASGFLNVKGINVIVLYPGGKISKIQEKQITTLGNNITAIEVEGTFDDCQRMVKTAFVDEELKSKINLSSANSINIGRLIPQSFYYFESFKQIENTNRKIVYSVPSGNLGN
;
A
#
# COMPACT_ATOMS: atom_id res chain seq x y z
N MET A 1 -13.36 11.66 6.71
CA MET A 1 -14.14 10.60 6.03
C MET A 1 -14.33 9.45 7.01
N LYS A 2 -15.34 8.59 6.84
CA LYS A 2 -15.43 7.33 7.60
C LYS A 2 -15.27 6.13 6.68
N TYR A 3 -14.80 5.05 7.26
CA TYR A 3 -14.61 3.75 6.60
C TYR A 3 -15.49 2.72 7.28
N TYR A 4 -16.11 1.84 6.50
CA TYR A 4 -16.97 0.77 7.00
C TYR A 4 -16.38 -0.61 6.71
N SER A 5 -16.75 -1.62 7.51
CA SER A 5 -16.42 -3.02 7.19
C SER A 5 -17.33 -3.58 6.10
N THR A 6 -16.77 -4.24 5.08
CA THR A 6 -17.57 -4.92 4.04
C THR A 6 -18.55 -5.96 4.59
N ASN A 7 -18.30 -6.51 5.79
CA ASN A 7 -19.19 -7.45 6.46
C ASN A 7 -20.25 -6.75 7.33
N ASN A 8 -20.01 -5.50 7.74
CA ASN A 8 -20.93 -4.71 8.54
C ASN A 8 -20.79 -3.21 8.25
N LYS A 9 -21.70 -2.67 7.43
CA LYS A 9 -21.71 -1.24 7.05
C LYS A 9 -21.96 -0.29 8.22
N ASN A 10 -22.47 -0.78 9.35
CA ASN A 10 -22.68 0.03 10.56
C ASN A 10 -21.42 0.15 11.41
N TYR A 11 -20.45 -0.76 11.24
CA TYR A 11 -19.16 -0.64 11.90
C TYR A 11 -18.30 0.37 11.16
N LYS A 12 -18.22 1.59 11.70
CA LYS A 12 -17.52 2.71 11.09
C LYS A 12 -16.31 3.14 11.90
N VAL A 13 -15.20 3.38 11.22
CA VAL A 13 -13.92 3.79 11.80
C VAL A 13 -13.37 5.01 11.06
N SER A 14 -12.38 5.68 11.65
CA SER A 14 -11.64 6.75 10.95
C SER A 14 -10.64 6.18 9.95
N PHE A 15 -10.05 7.01 9.08
CA PHE A 15 -8.95 6.60 8.21
C PHE A 15 -7.75 6.11 9.02
N LYS A 16 -7.36 6.84 10.07
CA LYS A 16 -6.30 6.43 11.02
C LYS A 16 -6.56 5.03 11.58
N GLU A 17 -7.79 4.76 12.03
CA GLU A 17 -8.12 3.45 12.59
C GLU A 17 -8.14 2.35 11.51
N ALA A 18 -8.70 2.63 10.33
CA ALA A 18 -8.73 1.68 9.22
C ALA A 18 -7.31 1.27 8.76
N ILE A 19 -6.41 2.24 8.61
CA ILE A 19 -5.02 1.97 8.18
C ILE A 19 -4.25 1.23 9.27
N LEU A 20 -4.38 1.63 10.55
CA LEU A 20 -3.66 1.00 11.66
C LEU A 20 -4.15 -0.42 11.97
N LYS A 21 -5.48 -0.68 11.92
CA LYS A 21 -6.03 -2.03 12.11
C LYS A 21 -5.78 -2.93 10.90
N GLY A 22 -5.91 -2.39 9.69
CA GLY A 22 -5.77 -3.12 8.43
C GLY A 22 -6.94 -4.05 8.07
N LEU A 23 -7.45 -4.83 9.03
CA LEU A 23 -8.64 -5.67 8.88
C LEU A 23 -9.66 -5.34 9.97
N ALA A 24 -10.95 -5.40 9.64
CA ALA A 24 -12.01 -5.22 10.63
C ALA A 24 -12.12 -6.45 11.56
N ASP A 25 -12.63 -6.22 12.78
CA ASP A 25 -12.77 -7.28 13.79
C ASP A 25 -13.72 -8.41 13.35
N ASP A 26 -14.69 -8.08 12.47
CA ASP A 26 -15.61 -9.03 11.84
C ASP A 26 -15.02 -9.72 10.58
N LYS A 27 -13.70 -9.62 10.39
CA LYS A 27 -12.92 -10.15 9.25
C LYS A 27 -13.29 -9.53 7.89
N GLY A 28 -14.05 -8.43 7.88
CA GLY A 28 -14.30 -7.65 6.67
C GLY A 28 -13.15 -6.71 6.32
N LEU A 29 -13.19 -6.17 5.09
CA LEU A 29 -12.26 -5.16 4.62
C LEU A 29 -12.80 -3.76 4.90
N PHE A 30 -11.92 -2.79 5.16
CA PHE A 30 -12.34 -1.40 5.29
C PHE A 30 -12.49 -0.73 3.93
N MET A 31 -13.66 -0.11 3.69
CA MET A 31 -13.95 0.66 2.49
C MET A 31 -14.47 2.05 2.87
N PRO A 32 -14.15 3.10 2.09
CA PRO A 32 -14.67 4.44 2.34
C PRO A 32 -16.19 4.45 2.15
N GLU A 33 -16.92 5.19 2.99
CA GLU A 33 -18.38 5.31 2.86
C GLU A 33 -18.80 5.90 1.51
N THR A 34 -17.98 6.79 0.97
CA THR A 34 -18.16 7.43 -0.33
C THR A 34 -16.83 7.53 -1.07
N ILE A 35 -16.87 7.35 -2.38
CA ILE A 35 -15.70 7.60 -3.24
C ILE A 35 -15.93 8.97 -3.89
N ILE A 36 -15.22 9.98 -3.39
CA ILE A 36 -15.33 11.35 -3.88
C ILE A 36 -14.51 11.47 -5.18
N PRO A 37 -15.13 11.78 -6.33
CA PRO A 37 -14.41 11.93 -7.59
C PRO A 37 -13.51 13.17 -7.54
N LEU A 38 -12.39 13.13 -8.27
CA LEU A 38 -11.61 14.34 -8.52
C LEU A 38 -12.47 15.40 -9.21
N SER A 39 -12.26 16.67 -8.84
CA SER A 39 -13.01 17.76 -9.44
C SER A 39 -12.74 17.88 -10.94
N LYS A 40 -13.70 18.40 -11.70
CA LYS A 40 -13.51 18.66 -13.13
C LYS A 40 -12.32 19.60 -13.40
N ALA A 41 -12.06 20.54 -12.50
CA ALA A 41 -10.91 21.45 -12.61
C ALA A 41 -9.59 20.70 -12.56
N ILE A 42 -9.44 19.75 -11.63
CA ILE A 42 -8.26 18.88 -11.52
C ILE A 42 -8.16 18.00 -12.77
N LEU A 43 -9.25 17.33 -13.15
CA LEU A 43 -9.27 16.44 -14.32
C LEU A 43 -8.88 17.17 -15.62
N ASN A 44 -9.37 18.39 -15.82
CA ASN A 44 -9.03 19.20 -16.98
C ASN A 44 -7.59 19.73 -16.95
N ASN A 45 -6.97 19.83 -15.78
CA ASN A 45 -5.60 20.30 -15.59
C ASN A 45 -4.58 19.17 -15.37
N LEU A 46 -4.98 17.90 -15.46
CA LEU A 46 -4.12 16.75 -15.16
C LEU A 46 -2.77 16.81 -15.87
N GLN A 47 -2.74 17.27 -17.12
CA GLN A 47 -1.52 17.40 -17.94
C GLN A 47 -0.43 18.27 -17.30
N ASN A 48 -0.83 19.26 -16.49
CA ASN A 48 0.08 20.19 -15.85
C ASN A 48 0.45 19.81 -14.41
N LEU A 49 -0.16 18.76 -13.86
CA LEU A 49 0.12 18.29 -12.51
C LEU A 49 1.28 17.30 -12.52
N SER A 50 2.17 17.42 -11.55
CA SER A 50 3.17 16.40 -11.20
C SER A 50 2.49 15.15 -10.65
N PHE A 51 3.24 14.04 -10.63
CA PHE A 51 2.73 12.79 -10.08
C PHE A 51 2.39 12.92 -8.57
N GLN A 52 3.19 13.71 -7.84
CA GLN A 52 2.96 14.03 -6.44
C GLN A 52 1.69 14.87 -6.25
N GLU A 53 1.44 15.87 -7.09
CA GLU A 53 0.21 16.67 -7.04
C GLU A 53 -1.04 15.83 -7.33
N ILE A 54 -0.96 14.90 -8.30
CA ILE A 54 -2.04 13.94 -8.58
C ILE A 54 -2.30 13.06 -7.34
N ALA A 55 -1.23 12.49 -6.76
CA ALA A 55 -1.34 11.68 -5.56
C ALA A 55 -1.93 12.47 -4.37
N PHE A 56 -1.62 13.77 -4.26
CA PHE A 56 -2.15 14.65 -3.22
C PHE A 56 -3.65 14.88 -3.37
N GLU A 57 -4.11 15.26 -4.56
CA GLU A 57 -5.54 15.50 -4.81
C GLU A 57 -6.37 14.24 -4.57
N ILE A 58 -5.86 13.07 -4.94
CA ILE A 58 -6.52 11.78 -4.68
C ILE A 58 -6.53 11.48 -3.17
N SER A 59 -5.37 11.57 -2.51
CA SER A 59 -5.23 11.24 -1.09
C SER A 59 -6.11 12.12 -0.21
N LYS A 60 -6.19 13.42 -0.52
CA LYS A 60 -7.02 14.39 0.19
C LYS A 60 -8.48 13.97 0.25
N ASN A 61 -9.03 13.40 -0.82
CA ASN A 61 -10.41 12.92 -0.87
C ASN A 61 -10.68 11.71 0.03
N PHE A 62 -9.67 10.89 0.32
CA PHE A 62 -9.80 9.69 1.16
C PHE A 62 -9.47 9.94 2.64
N ILE A 63 -8.64 10.94 2.92
CA ILE A 63 -8.11 11.26 4.24
C ILE A 63 -8.88 12.41 4.90
N GLU A 64 -9.37 13.37 4.09
CA GLU A 64 -9.95 14.64 4.54
C GLU A 64 -9.03 15.33 5.57
N ASP A 65 -9.57 15.71 6.73
CA ASP A 65 -8.86 16.54 7.72
C ASP A 65 -8.05 15.72 8.76
N GLU A 66 -7.94 14.39 8.60
CA GLU A 66 -7.16 13.56 9.56
C GLU A 66 -5.64 13.77 9.48
N ILE A 67 -5.15 14.29 8.35
CA ILE A 67 -3.74 14.67 8.15
C ILE A 67 -3.71 16.10 7.61
N PRO A 68 -3.05 17.06 8.30
CA PRO A 68 -2.88 18.41 7.80
C PRO A 68 -2.20 18.42 6.43
N THR A 69 -2.55 19.40 5.60
CA THR A 69 -2.08 19.50 4.20
C THR A 69 -0.56 19.39 4.07
N ASN A 70 0.21 20.11 4.90
CA ASN A 70 1.69 20.09 4.82
C ASN A 70 2.28 18.72 5.19
N ASP A 71 1.68 18.04 6.16
CA ASP A 71 2.10 16.69 6.54
C ASP A 71 1.77 15.68 5.42
N LEU A 72 0.60 15.82 4.79
CA LEU A 72 0.19 14.96 3.67
C LEU A 72 1.11 15.16 2.45
N ILE A 73 1.48 16.40 2.12
CA ILE A 73 2.47 16.69 1.08
C ILE A 73 3.79 15.98 1.38
N THR A 74 4.29 16.09 2.61
CA THR A 74 5.55 15.44 3.04
C THR A 74 5.47 13.90 2.92
N ILE A 75 4.35 13.30 3.30
CA ILE A 75 4.09 11.86 3.13
C ILE A 75 4.15 11.48 1.66
N ILE A 76 3.55 12.28 0.77
CA ILE A 76 3.47 11.96 -0.66
C ILE A 76 4.83 12.12 -1.32
N GLU A 77 5.56 13.20 -1.07
CA GLU A 77 6.89 13.44 -1.64
C GLU A 77 7.88 12.32 -1.27
N SER A 78 7.82 11.85 -0.02
CA SER A 78 8.65 10.72 0.43
C SER A 78 8.21 9.38 -0.16
N SER A 79 6.92 9.22 -0.48
CA SER A 79 6.35 7.95 -0.95
C SER A 79 6.43 7.79 -2.46
N VAL A 80 5.98 8.80 -3.21
CA VAL A 80 5.97 8.88 -4.68
C VAL A 80 7.28 9.55 -5.13
N SER A 81 8.36 8.77 -5.00
CA SER A 81 9.75 9.22 -5.23
C SER A 81 10.38 8.61 -6.49
N PHE A 82 9.57 7.95 -7.32
CA PHE A 82 9.96 7.31 -8.57
C PHE A 82 8.80 7.38 -9.56
N GLU A 83 9.13 7.17 -10.84
CA GLU A 83 8.21 7.38 -11.95
C GLU A 83 7.29 6.18 -12.19
N ALA A 84 6.21 6.43 -12.94
CA ALA A 84 5.33 5.42 -13.52
C ALA A 84 5.16 5.69 -15.03
N PRO A 85 6.22 5.49 -15.85
CA PRO A 85 6.19 5.89 -17.25
C PRO A 85 5.31 4.96 -18.09
N VAL A 86 4.65 5.55 -19.08
CA VAL A 86 3.89 4.87 -20.13
C VAL A 86 4.78 4.75 -21.37
N VAL A 87 5.23 3.52 -21.65
CA VAL A 87 6.07 3.20 -22.80
C VAL A 87 5.21 2.70 -23.95
N LYS A 88 5.31 3.36 -25.10
CA LYS A 88 4.59 2.99 -26.31
C LYS A 88 5.26 1.79 -27.00
N LEU A 89 4.53 0.69 -27.13
CA LEU A 89 4.98 -0.48 -27.90
C LEU A 89 4.47 -0.46 -29.34
N SER A 90 3.26 0.06 -29.57
CA SER A 90 2.68 0.25 -30.89
C SER A 90 1.66 1.39 -30.90
N HIS A 91 1.00 1.62 -32.03
CA HIS A 91 -0.02 2.67 -32.15
C HIS A 91 -1.21 2.52 -31.18
N GLN A 92 -1.52 1.31 -30.69
CA GLN A 92 -2.64 1.06 -29.77
C GLN A 92 -2.23 0.29 -28.50
N LEU A 93 -0.93 0.05 -28.31
CA LEU A 93 -0.42 -0.71 -27.17
C LEU A 93 0.64 0.12 -26.45
N ASN A 94 0.38 0.37 -25.17
CA ASN A 94 1.31 0.99 -24.25
C ASN A 94 1.50 0.08 -23.04
N ILE A 95 2.66 0.18 -22.39
CA ILE A 95 2.98 -0.48 -21.13
C ILE A 95 3.16 0.58 -20.07
N LEU A 96 2.40 0.48 -18.99
CA LEU A 96 2.63 1.27 -17.79
C LEU A 96 3.68 0.55 -16.94
N GLU A 97 4.90 1.08 -16.90
CA GLU A 97 5.98 0.52 -16.12
C GLU A 97 5.84 0.93 -14.66
N LEU A 98 5.55 -0.04 -13.79
CA LEU A 98 5.35 0.17 -12.35
C LEU A 98 6.50 -0.40 -11.52
N PHE A 99 7.69 -0.56 -12.11
CA PHE A 99 8.83 -1.26 -11.50
C PHE A 99 10.08 -0.36 -11.35
N HIS A 100 9.90 0.96 -11.33
CA HIS A 100 10.99 1.93 -11.12
C HIS A 100 11.24 2.26 -9.64
N GLY A 101 10.49 1.62 -8.73
CA GLY A 101 10.69 1.72 -7.30
C GLY A 101 11.86 0.89 -6.76
N PRO A 102 12.19 1.04 -5.48
CA PRO A 102 13.36 0.41 -4.85
C PRO A 102 13.37 -1.12 -4.89
N THR A 103 12.21 -1.76 -5.08
CA THR A 103 12.11 -3.22 -5.12
C THR A 103 11.75 -3.76 -6.50
N LEU A 104 11.68 -2.88 -7.50
CA LEU A 104 11.36 -3.22 -8.88
C LEU A 104 9.95 -3.80 -9.05
N ALA A 105 9.00 -3.38 -8.21
CA ALA A 105 7.63 -3.86 -8.24
C ALA A 105 6.61 -2.76 -7.92
N PHE A 106 5.42 -2.85 -8.51
CA PHE A 106 4.33 -1.88 -8.30
C PHE A 106 3.88 -1.74 -6.85
N LYS A 107 4.24 -2.72 -6.01
CA LYS A 107 3.90 -2.75 -4.60
C LYS A 107 4.62 -1.64 -3.81
N ASP A 108 5.69 -1.08 -4.37
CA ASP A 108 6.45 0.03 -3.78
C ASP A 108 5.57 1.27 -3.54
N PHE A 109 4.67 1.62 -4.47
CA PHE A 109 3.77 2.77 -4.33
C PHE A 109 2.92 2.66 -3.06
N GLY A 110 2.23 1.52 -2.90
CA GLY A 110 1.37 1.27 -1.75
C GLY A 110 2.16 1.11 -0.45
N ALA A 111 3.25 0.35 -0.47
CA ALA A 111 4.01 0.05 0.75
C ALA A 111 4.65 1.31 1.36
N ARG A 112 5.23 2.18 0.53
CA ARG A 112 5.89 3.41 1.00
C ARG A 112 4.89 4.43 1.54
N PHE A 113 3.81 4.68 0.80
CA PHE A 113 2.74 5.57 1.26
C PHE A 113 2.15 5.10 2.58
N MET A 114 1.84 3.81 2.68
CA MET A 114 1.33 3.22 3.91
C MET A 114 2.31 3.38 5.07
N ALA A 115 3.60 3.12 4.86
CA ALA A 115 4.63 3.24 5.88
C ALA A 115 4.73 4.67 6.44
N ARG A 116 4.80 5.68 5.57
CA ARG A 116 4.89 7.10 5.96
C ARG A 116 3.61 7.60 6.62
N THR A 117 2.46 7.13 6.15
CA THR A 117 1.16 7.45 6.76
C THR A 117 1.02 6.85 8.16
N MET A 118 1.44 5.61 8.36
CA MET A 118 1.46 4.97 9.69
C MET A 118 2.46 5.66 10.63
N GLU A 119 3.65 6.00 10.14
CA GLU A 119 4.65 6.77 10.90
C GLU A 119 4.07 8.07 11.42
N TYR A 120 3.37 8.84 10.57
CA TYR A 120 2.70 10.06 10.97
C TYR A 120 1.68 9.83 12.09
N PHE A 121 0.85 8.79 11.99
CA PHE A 121 -0.17 8.50 13.00
C PHE A 121 0.37 7.94 14.31
N LEU A 122 1.59 7.40 14.30
CA LEU A 122 2.28 6.82 15.45
C LEU A 122 3.32 7.77 16.08
N LYS A 123 3.58 8.94 15.50
CA LYS A 123 4.63 9.88 15.95
C LYS A 123 4.54 10.26 17.44
N ASP A 124 3.32 10.34 17.98
CA ASP A 124 3.01 10.68 19.37
C ASP A 124 2.59 9.46 20.22
N SER A 125 2.78 8.25 19.68
CA SER A 125 2.46 7.00 20.36
C SER A 125 3.68 6.47 21.12
N ASN A 126 3.51 6.15 22.40
CA ASN A 126 4.50 5.37 23.16
C ASN A 126 4.44 3.86 22.85
N HIS A 127 3.51 3.43 21.98
CA HIS A 127 3.33 2.02 21.62
C HIS A 127 3.98 1.73 20.27
N GLU A 128 4.73 0.63 20.20
CA GLU A 128 5.25 0.07 18.97
C GLU A 128 4.17 -0.72 18.22
N LEU A 129 4.13 -0.60 16.90
CA LEU A 129 3.30 -1.40 16.00
C LEU A 129 4.17 -2.49 15.37
N THR A 130 3.67 -3.72 15.30
CA THR A 130 4.33 -4.81 14.57
C THR A 130 3.56 -5.16 13.31
N ILE A 131 4.16 -4.92 12.16
CA ILE A 131 3.65 -5.34 10.85
C ILE A 131 4.03 -6.80 10.64
N LEU A 132 3.03 -7.68 10.58
CA LEU A 132 3.22 -9.09 10.25
C LEU A 132 2.71 -9.36 8.83
N VAL A 133 3.61 -9.84 7.95
CA VAL A 133 3.33 -10.04 6.53
C VAL A 133 3.81 -11.40 6.06
N ALA A 134 2.98 -12.09 5.28
CA ALA A 134 3.38 -13.30 4.55
C ALA A 134 3.63 -12.92 3.08
N THR A 135 4.68 -13.48 2.47
CA THR A 135 4.99 -13.17 1.08
C THR A 135 5.39 -14.38 0.25
N SER A 136 5.12 -14.29 -1.05
CA SER A 136 5.70 -15.12 -2.11
C SER A 136 6.81 -14.40 -2.89
N GLY A 137 7.27 -13.22 -2.43
CA GLY A 137 8.37 -12.46 -3.04
C GLY A 137 8.20 -10.94 -2.92
N ASP A 138 7.56 -10.32 -3.93
CA ASP A 138 7.55 -8.86 -4.06
C ASP A 138 6.88 -8.13 -2.90
N THR A 139 5.80 -8.68 -2.32
CA THR A 139 5.06 -7.99 -1.24
C THR A 139 5.96 -7.81 -0.03
N GLY A 140 6.72 -8.85 0.35
CA GLY A 140 7.65 -8.77 1.47
C GLY A 140 8.79 -7.81 1.16
N SER A 141 9.31 -7.83 -0.07
CA SER A 141 10.36 -6.90 -0.51
C SER A 141 9.90 -5.45 -0.38
N ALA A 142 8.75 -5.10 -0.96
CA ALA A 142 8.21 -3.74 -0.94
C ALA A 142 7.84 -3.27 0.47
N VAL A 143 7.23 -4.14 1.30
CA VAL A 143 6.91 -3.82 2.70
C VAL A 143 8.19 -3.63 3.51
N ALA A 144 9.14 -4.56 3.41
CA ALA A 144 10.39 -4.47 4.14
C ALA A 144 11.19 -3.21 3.77
N SER A 145 11.28 -2.90 2.47
CA SER A 145 11.92 -1.67 1.98
C SER A 145 11.17 -0.40 2.40
N GLY A 146 9.84 -0.38 2.26
CA GLY A 146 9.03 0.81 2.55
C GLY A 146 9.03 1.19 4.04
N PHE A 147 9.05 0.18 4.91
CA PHE A 147 9.03 0.35 6.37
C PHE A 147 10.42 0.36 7.02
N LEU A 148 11.49 0.20 6.25
CA LEU A 148 12.86 0.27 6.78
C LEU A 148 13.08 1.62 7.49
N ASN A 149 13.58 1.56 8.73
CA ASN A 149 13.86 2.69 9.61
C ASN A 149 12.65 3.57 9.93
N VAL A 150 11.42 3.06 9.79
CA VAL A 150 10.22 3.77 10.24
C VAL A 150 10.10 3.68 11.76
N LYS A 151 10.05 4.83 12.43
CA LYS A 151 10.02 4.89 13.89
C LYS A 151 8.71 4.33 14.44
N GLY A 152 8.80 3.59 15.54
CA GLY A 152 7.65 2.98 16.21
C GLY A 152 7.04 1.79 15.45
N ILE A 153 7.67 1.30 14.39
CA ILE A 153 7.19 0.15 13.61
C ILE A 153 8.27 -0.92 13.45
N ASN A 154 7.95 -2.13 13.89
CA ASN A 154 8.72 -3.35 13.60
C ASN A 154 8.05 -4.11 12.45
N VAL A 155 8.81 -4.78 11.61
CA VAL A 155 8.29 -5.57 10.49
C VAL A 155 8.79 -7.00 10.59
N ILE A 156 7.87 -7.95 10.53
CA ILE A 156 8.16 -9.38 10.47
C ILE A 156 7.63 -9.93 9.15
N VAL A 157 8.54 -10.40 8.30
CA VAL A 157 8.25 -10.97 6.99
C VAL A 157 8.40 -12.49 7.05
N LEU A 158 7.29 -13.21 6.94
CA LEU A 158 7.27 -14.66 6.77
C LEU A 158 7.36 -14.99 5.27
N TYR A 159 8.34 -15.82 4.89
CA TYR A 159 8.47 -16.28 3.52
C TYR A 159 8.81 -17.79 3.45
N PRO A 160 8.32 -18.51 2.44
CA PRO A 160 8.60 -19.94 2.28
C PRO A 160 10.02 -20.17 1.75
N GLY A 161 10.80 -20.96 2.49
CA GLY A 161 12.19 -21.28 2.15
C GLY A 161 12.34 -21.93 0.77
N GLY A 162 13.28 -21.43 -0.04
CA GLY A 162 13.56 -21.93 -1.39
C GLY A 162 12.42 -21.80 -2.42
N LYS A 163 11.34 -21.07 -2.10
CA LYS A 163 10.17 -20.88 -2.99
C LYS A 163 10.06 -19.47 -3.58
N ILE A 164 10.97 -18.57 -3.24
CA ILE A 164 11.07 -17.21 -3.81
C ILE A 164 12.38 -17.08 -4.58
N SER A 165 12.47 -16.09 -5.48
CA SER A 165 13.71 -15.88 -6.22
C SER A 165 14.83 -15.36 -5.30
N LYS A 166 16.09 -15.64 -5.66
CA LYS A 166 17.26 -15.17 -4.90
C LYS A 166 17.32 -13.65 -4.75
N ILE A 167 16.80 -12.90 -5.73
CA ILE A 167 16.77 -11.43 -5.67
C ILE A 167 15.76 -10.97 -4.63
N GLN A 168 14.53 -11.52 -4.65
CA GLN A 168 13.49 -11.21 -3.67
C GLN A 168 13.92 -11.62 -2.25
N GLU A 169 14.54 -12.78 -2.10
CA GLU A 169 15.08 -13.24 -0.81
C GLU A 169 16.10 -12.24 -0.24
N LYS A 170 17.04 -11.77 -1.07
CA LYS A 170 18.01 -10.75 -0.64
C LYS A 170 17.35 -9.42 -0.30
N GLN A 171 16.38 -8.96 -1.10
CA GLN A 171 15.63 -7.74 -0.82
C GLN A 171 14.90 -7.77 0.53
N ILE A 172 14.59 -8.96 1.05
CA ILE A 172 13.94 -9.15 2.36
C ILE A 172 14.98 -9.33 3.47
N THR A 173 16.00 -10.17 3.27
CA THR A 173 16.89 -10.66 4.34
C THR A 173 18.10 -9.76 4.63
N THR A 174 18.43 -8.80 3.76
CA THR A 174 19.66 -7.98 3.92
C THR A 174 19.42 -6.57 4.46
N LEU A 175 18.20 -6.23 4.89
CA LEU A 175 17.87 -4.86 5.32
C LEU A 175 18.22 -4.58 6.79
N GLY A 176 17.99 -5.55 7.68
CA GLY A 176 18.25 -5.41 9.12
C GLY A 176 17.42 -4.32 9.81
N ASN A 177 17.96 -3.76 10.91
CA ASN A 177 17.30 -2.74 11.74
C ASN A 177 15.96 -3.21 12.31
N ASN A 178 14.85 -2.54 11.94
CA ASN A 178 13.50 -2.87 12.37
C ASN A 178 12.83 -3.96 11.51
N ILE A 179 13.56 -4.56 10.56
CA ILE A 179 13.06 -5.61 9.67
C ILE A 179 13.59 -6.97 10.12
N THR A 180 12.68 -7.90 10.38
CA THR A 180 12.97 -9.30 10.70
C THR A 180 12.39 -10.20 9.61
N ALA A 181 13.26 -10.98 8.96
CA ALA A 181 12.86 -11.97 7.97
C ALA A 181 12.86 -13.36 8.62
N ILE A 182 11.75 -14.09 8.50
CA ILE A 182 11.61 -15.45 9.02
C ILE A 182 11.36 -16.38 7.84
N GLU A 183 12.35 -17.23 7.58
CA GLU A 183 12.19 -18.34 6.65
C GLU A 183 11.29 -19.41 7.28
N VAL A 184 10.25 -19.81 6.57
CA VAL A 184 9.31 -20.85 6.97
C VAL A 184 9.56 -22.09 6.14
N GLU A 185 9.82 -23.21 6.82
CA GLU A 185 9.84 -24.52 6.19
C GLU A 185 8.42 -24.94 5.80
N GLY A 186 8.00 -24.60 4.58
CA GLY A 186 6.66 -24.84 4.09
C GLY A 186 6.33 -24.12 2.80
N THR A 187 5.04 -23.88 2.58
CA THR A 187 4.48 -23.20 1.41
C THR A 187 4.09 -21.76 1.76
N PHE A 188 3.79 -20.95 0.73
CA PHE A 188 3.21 -19.62 0.93
C PHE A 188 1.88 -19.68 1.70
N ASP A 189 1.07 -20.72 1.48
CA ASP A 189 -0.19 -20.92 2.19
C ASP A 189 0.02 -21.18 3.68
N ASP A 190 1.11 -21.84 4.05
CA ASP A 190 1.50 -22.03 5.45
C ASP A 190 1.88 -20.70 6.09
N CYS A 191 2.71 -19.87 5.43
CA CYS A 191 3.02 -18.51 5.89
C CYS A 191 1.74 -17.69 6.07
N GLN A 192 0.85 -17.72 5.08
CA GLN A 192 -0.41 -16.97 5.13
C GLN A 192 -1.32 -17.46 6.26
N ARG A 193 -1.38 -18.78 6.49
CA ARG A 193 -2.12 -19.38 7.61
C ARG A 193 -1.56 -18.91 8.95
N MET A 194 -0.23 -18.92 9.14
CA MET A 194 0.41 -18.44 10.36
C MET A 194 0.06 -16.98 10.65
N VAL A 195 0.13 -16.12 9.62
CA VAL A 195 -0.28 -14.71 9.76
C VAL A 195 -1.75 -14.58 10.16
N LYS A 196 -2.66 -15.28 9.46
CA LYS A 196 -4.09 -15.25 9.80
C LYS A 196 -4.38 -15.75 11.22
N THR A 197 -3.68 -16.80 11.66
CA THR A 197 -3.79 -17.33 13.03
C THR A 197 -3.34 -16.29 14.05
N ALA A 198 -2.20 -15.63 13.82
CA ALA A 198 -1.71 -14.57 14.70
C ALA A 198 -2.71 -13.42 14.88
N PHE A 199 -3.45 -13.05 13.82
CA PHE A 199 -4.46 -11.98 13.89
C PHE A 199 -5.73 -12.34 14.68
N VAL A 200 -6.00 -13.63 14.94
CA VAL A 200 -7.16 -14.07 15.73
C VAL A 200 -6.76 -14.61 17.11
N ASP A 201 -5.47 -14.58 17.45
CA ASP A 201 -4.94 -15.01 18.72
C ASP A 201 -5.04 -13.87 19.75
N GLU A 202 -5.98 -13.99 20.70
CA GLU A 202 -6.23 -12.96 21.72
C GLU A 202 -5.04 -12.80 22.69
N GLU A 203 -4.31 -13.87 23.00
CA GLU A 203 -3.13 -13.79 23.85
C GLU A 203 -2.04 -12.99 23.17
N LEU A 204 -1.77 -13.28 21.89
CA LEU A 204 -0.77 -12.55 21.10
C LEU A 204 -1.17 -11.08 20.91
N LYS A 205 -2.42 -10.79 20.56
CA LYS A 205 -2.93 -9.43 20.41
C LYS A 205 -2.88 -8.62 21.70
N SER A 206 -3.00 -9.27 22.86
CA SER A 206 -2.87 -8.59 24.17
C SER A 206 -1.44 -8.16 24.49
N LYS A 207 -0.44 -8.80 23.86
CA LYS A 207 1.00 -8.56 24.10
C LYS A 207 1.66 -7.73 23.00
N ILE A 208 1.19 -7.88 21.76
CA ILE A 208 1.78 -7.26 20.58
C ILE A 208 0.68 -6.57 19.79
N ASN A 209 0.89 -5.27 19.52
CA ASN A 209 0.03 -4.52 18.63
C ASN A 209 0.30 -4.93 17.18
N LEU A 210 -0.44 -5.91 16.67
CA LEU A 210 -0.27 -6.46 15.32
C LEU A 210 -1.08 -5.67 14.29
N SER A 211 -0.46 -5.43 13.14
CA SER A 211 -1.14 -4.92 11.94
C SER A 211 -0.59 -5.57 10.69
N SER A 212 -1.34 -5.48 9.59
CA SER A 212 -0.99 -6.08 8.29
C SER A 212 -0.71 -5.00 7.26
N ALA A 213 0.37 -5.18 6.50
CA ALA A 213 0.71 -4.39 5.32
C ALA A 213 0.41 -5.09 3.99
N ASN A 214 -0.48 -6.09 4.01
CA ASN A 214 -0.96 -6.79 2.82
C ASN A 214 -1.95 -5.94 2.00
N SER A 215 -2.30 -6.40 0.80
CA SER A 215 -3.22 -5.71 -0.13
C SER A 215 -4.63 -5.48 0.40
N ILE A 216 -4.98 -6.08 1.55
CA ILE A 216 -6.26 -5.85 2.25
C ILE A 216 -6.33 -4.49 2.95
N ASN A 217 -5.17 -3.87 3.24
CA ASN A 217 -5.10 -2.60 3.95
C ASN A 217 -5.44 -1.44 2.99
N ILE A 218 -6.30 -0.52 3.42
CA ILE A 218 -6.70 0.64 2.61
C ILE A 218 -5.52 1.53 2.21
N GLY A 219 -4.47 1.59 3.04
CA GLY A 219 -3.23 2.31 2.76
C GLY A 219 -2.43 1.71 1.59
N ARG A 220 -2.71 0.46 1.19
CA ARG A 220 -2.17 -0.16 -0.04
C ARG A 220 -3.02 0.12 -1.27
N LEU A 221 -4.34 0.27 -1.10
CA LEU A 221 -5.29 0.43 -2.21
C LEU A 221 -5.28 1.85 -2.76
N ILE A 222 -5.32 2.87 -1.89
CA ILE A 222 -5.36 4.28 -2.31
C ILE A 222 -4.19 4.64 -3.24
N PRO A 223 -2.92 4.33 -2.90
CA PRO A 223 -1.78 4.72 -3.74
C PRO A 223 -1.70 4.01 -5.07
N GLN A 224 -2.36 2.85 -5.18
CA GLN A 224 -2.45 2.15 -6.45
C GLN A 224 -3.34 2.90 -7.45
N SER A 225 -4.28 3.71 -6.98
CA SER A 225 -5.06 4.56 -7.90
C SER A 225 -4.22 5.67 -8.54
N PHE A 226 -3.10 6.09 -7.94
CA PHE A 226 -2.33 7.26 -8.39
C PHE A 226 -1.80 7.05 -9.83
N TYR A 227 -1.24 5.88 -10.12
CA TYR A 227 -0.61 5.62 -11.41
C TYR A 227 -1.62 5.44 -12.55
N TYR A 228 -2.92 5.24 -12.27
CA TYR A 228 -3.95 5.28 -13.31
C TYR A 228 -4.18 6.70 -13.83
N PHE A 229 -4.14 7.70 -12.94
CA PHE A 229 -4.26 9.11 -13.34
C PHE A 229 -2.95 9.61 -13.97
N GLU A 230 -1.81 9.21 -13.43
CA GLU A 230 -0.50 9.52 -14.02
C GLU A 230 -0.35 8.91 -15.42
N SER A 231 -0.75 7.65 -15.62
CA SER A 231 -0.73 7.03 -16.95
C SER A 231 -1.75 7.64 -17.91
N PHE A 232 -2.94 8.00 -17.43
CA PHE A 232 -3.94 8.70 -18.25
C PHE A 232 -3.41 10.03 -18.81
N LYS A 233 -2.66 10.79 -18.00
CA LYS A 233 -1.98 12.01 -18.42
C LYS A 233 -0.94 11.75 -19.53
N GLN A 234 -0.23 10.63 -19.48
CA GLN A 234 0.85 10.35 -20.44
C GLN A 234 0.35 9.82 -21.81
N ILE A 235 -0.93 9.46 -21.95
CA ILE A 235 -1.46 8.92 -23.21
C ILE A 235 -1.78 10.04 -24.21
N GLU A 236 -1.15 9.96 -25.39
CA GLU A 236 -1.45 10.82 -26.53
C GLU A 236 -2.89 10.62 -27.05
N ASN A 237 -3.63 11.71 -27.30
CA ASN A 237 -4.97 11.72 -27.91
C ASN A 237 -6.06 10.98 -27.09
N THR A 238 -6.53 11.63 -26.03
CA THR A 238 -7.58 11.16 -25.10
C THR A 238 -8.99 11.05 -25.71
N ASN A 239 -9.17 11.35 -27.00
CA ASN A 239 -10.46 11.17 -27.69
C ASN A 239 -10.86 9.71 -27.91
N ARG A 240 -9.98 8.75 -27.55
CA ARG A 240 -10.24 7.31 -27.64
C ARG A 240 -10.43 6.71 -26.24
N LYS A 241 -11.28 5.69 -26.16
CA LYS A 241 -11.45 4.90 -24.93
C LYS A 241 -10.14 4.17 -24.62
N ILE A 242 -9.67 4.26 -23.38
CA ILE A 242 -8.52 3.52 -22.88
C ILE A 242 -9.02 2.21 -22.27
N VAL A 243 -8.29 1.12 -22.50
CA VAL A 243 -8.55 -0.20 -21.91
C VAL A 243 -7.31 -0.58 -21.11
N TYR A 244 -7.50 -0.84 -19.81
CA TYR A 244 -6.45 -1.36 -18.94
C TYR A 244 -6.54 -2.89 -18.87
N SER A 245 -5.42 -3.56 -19.10
CA SER A 245 -5.27 -5.01 -18.89
C SER A 245 -4.30 -5.22 -17.72
N VAL A 246 -4.84 -5.65 -16.57
CA VAL A 246 -4.09 -5.73 -15.32
C VAL A 246 -3.80 -7.20 -14.96
N PRO A 247 -2.51 -7.63 -14.92
CA PRO A 247 -2.16 -8.97 -14.50
C PRO A 247 -2.49 -9.16 -13.01
N SER A 248 -3.60 -9.83 -12.75
CA SER A 248 -4.24 -9.82 -11.44
C SER A 248 -3.99 -11.09 -10.63
N GLY A 249 -3.68 -10.89 -9.35
CA GLY A 249 -3.74 -11.92 -8.30
C GLY A 249 -4.86 -11.60 -7.32
N ASN A 250 -4.53 -10.91 -6.22
CA ASN A 250 -5.48 -10.56 -5.15
C ASN A 250 -6.43 -9.37 -5.44
N LEU A 251 -6.59 -8.98 -6.71
CA LEU A 251 -7.54 -7.92 -7.16
C LEU A 251 -7.41 -6.54 -6.49
N GLY A 252 -6.20 -6.16 -6.05
CA GLY A 252 -5.95 -4.87 -5.39
C GLY A 252 -5.27 -3.81 -6.26
N ASN A 253 -4.89 -4.16 -7.51
CA ASN A 253 -4.27 -3.27 -8.49
C ASN A 253 -5.33 -2.68 -9.41
#